data_AF-A0A524FAD3-F1
#
_entry.id   AF-A0A524FAD3-F1
#
_cell.length_a   1.000
_cell.length_b   1.000
_cell.length_c   1.000
_cell.angle_alpha   90.00
_cell.angle_beta   90.00
_cell.angle_gamma   90.00
#
_symmetry.space_group_name_H-M   'P 1'
#
loop_
_entity.id
_entity.type
_entity.pdbx_description
1 polymer ?
#
loop_
_entity_poly.entity_id
_entity_poly.type
_entity_poly.pdbx_seq_one_letter_code
_entity_poly.pdbx_strand_id
1 'polypeptide(L)'
;MSIIQKFTFFRCHYCGMWYYTNRPIKTKKCLKCNRSFQVQKSYKFSKKCTIEESIAILKELKKKMENEDLAKYTSKKYHLTIRKIK
;
A
#
# COMPACT_ATOMS: atom_id res chain seq x y z
N MET A 1 -11.54 24.63 6.27
CA MET A 1 -10.23 24.19 6.80
C MET A 1 -10.02 22.73 6.44
N SER A 2 -9.02 22.43 5.61
CA SER A 2 -8.72 21.04 5.23
C SER A 2 -7.87 20.39 6.33
N ILE A 3 -8.38 19.33 6.95
CA ILE A 3 -7.69 18.63 8.03
C ILE A 3 -6.58 17.77 7.43
N ILE A 4 -5.33 18.11 7.74
CA ILE A 4 -4.16 17.33 7.34
C ILE A 4 -4.01 16.15 8.31
N GLN A 5 -3.99 14.93 7.79
CA GLN A 5 -3.80 13.71 8.57
C GLN A 5 -2.67 12.86 8.00
N LYS A 6 -2.08 12.02 8.84
CA LYS A 6 -1.07 11.06 8.41
C LYS A 6 -1.78 9.82 7.84
N PHE A 7 -1.62 9.60 6.55
CA PHE A 7 -2.08 8.39 5.88
C PHE A 7 -0.93 7.43 5.65
N THR A 8 -1.19 6.15 5.82
CA THR A 8 -0.30 5.05 5.45
C THR A 8 -0.87 4.38 4.23
N PHE A 9 -0.10 4.38 3.15
CA PHE A 9 -0.40 3.68 1.92
C PHE A 9 0.35 2.35 1.93
N PHE A 10 -0.33 1.28 1.55
CA PHE A 10 0.25 -0.05 1.59
C PHE A 10 -0.32 -0.93 0.50
N ARG A 11 0.49 -1.90 0.06
CA ARG A 11 0.23 -2.72 -1.11
C ARG A 11 0.00 -4.17 -0.68
N CYS A 12 -1.06 -4.83 -1.16
CA CYS A 12 -1.29 -6.24 -0.86
C CYS A 12 -0.14 -7.09 -1.42
N HIS A 13 0.58 -7.80 -0.55
CA HIS A 13 1.74 -8.60 -0.96
C HIS A 13 1.39 -9.85 -1.81
N TYR A 14 0.10 -10.16 -2.00
CA TYR A 14 -0.34 -11.25 -2.88
C TYR A 14 -0.66 -10.80 -4.30
N CYS A 15 -1.22 -9.59 -4.48
CA CYS A 15 -1.80 -9.17 -5.76
C CYS A 15 -1.42 -7.74 -6.17
N GLY A 16 -0.59 -7.06 -5.40
CA GLY A 16 -0.14 -5.70 -5.69
C GLY A 16 -1.18 -4.59 -5.47
N MET A 17 -2.42 -4.93 -5.08
CA MET A 17 -3.49 -3.93 -4.92
C MET A 17 -3.16 -2.91 -3.81
N TRP A 18 -3.27 -1.62 -4.12
CA TRP A 18 -3.03 -0.53 -3.19
C TRP A 18 -4.23 -0.21 -2.29
N TYR A 19 -3.91 0.14 -1.05
CA TYR A 19 -4.83 0.57 0.00
C TYR A 19 -4.21 1.73 0.79
N TYR A 20 -5.04 2.45 1.54
CA TYR A 20 -4.61 3.48 2.46
C TYR A 20 -5.41 3.42 3.77
N THR A 21 -4.84 3.98 4.85
CA THR A 21 -5.47 4.08 6.16
C THR A 21 -4.88 5.27 6.92
N ASN A 22 -5.69 6.00 7.68
CA ASN A 22 -5.21 6.97 8.68
C ASN A 22 -5.07 6.35 10.08
N ARG A 23 -5.44 5.08 10.25
CA ARG A 23 -5.36 4.36 11.52
C ARG A 23 -4.28 3.30 11.49
N PRO A 24 -3.63 3.01 12.64
CA PRO A 24 -2.70 1.90 12.74
C PRO A 24 -3.47 0.58 12.59
N ILE A 25 -3.13 -0.21 11.57
CA ILE A 25 -3.70 -1.55 11.35
C ILE A 25 -2.57 -2.57 11.18
N LYS A 26 -2.78 -3.76 11.73
CA LYS A 26 -1.82 -4.89 11.61
C LYS A 26 -2.14 -5.76 10.41
N THR A 27 -3.42 -5.94 10.11
CA THR A 27 -3.93 -6.81 9.04
C THR A 27 -4.97 -6.10 8.20
N LYS A 28 -5.12 -6.52 6.94
CA LYS A 28 -6.19 -6.07 6.05
C LYS A 28 -6.65 -7.23 5.17
N LYS A 29 -7.96 -7.32 4.94
CA LYS A 29 -8.52 -8.17 3.88
C LYS A 29 -8.46 -7.45 2.54
N CYS A 30 -7.79 -8.05 1.57
CA CYS A 30 -7.71 -7.56 0.20
C CYS A 30 -9.04 -7.80 -0.52
N LEU A 31 -9.63 -6.77 -1.13
CA LEU A 31 -10.88 -6.89 -1.88
C LEU A 31 -10.66 -7.55 -3.25
N LYS A 32 -9.47 -7.42 -3.84
CA LYS A 32 -9.16 -7.98 -5.17
C LYS A 32 -8.93 -9.50 -5.13
N CYS A 33 -8.12 -10.00 -4.20
CA CYS A 33 -7.79 -11.43 -4.11
C CYS A 33 -8.49 -12.16 -2.97
N ASN A 34 -9.36 -11.46 -2.23
CA ASN A 34 -10.11 -11.97 -1.07
C ASN A 34 -9.25 -12.55 0.08
N ARG A 35 -7.93 -12.36 0.05
CA ARG A 35 -6.99 -12.84 1.08
C ARG A 35 -6.72 -11.80 2.16
N SER A 36 -6.63 -12.26 3.40
CA SER A 36 -6.13 -11.46 4.51
C SER A 36 -4.61 -11.42 4.51
N PHE A 37 -4.02 -10.26 4.80
CA PHE A 37 -2.59 -10.07 4.80
C PHE A 37 -2.10 -9.17 5.93
N GLN A 38 -0.86 -9.37 6.36
CA GLN A 38 -0.19 -8.52 7.36
C GLN A 38 0.39 -7.28 6.69
N VAL A 39 -0.05 -6.09 7.12
CA VAL A 39 0.41 -4.81 6.58
C VAL A 39 1.89 -4.57 6.87
N GLN A 40 2.45 -5.20 7.90
CA GLN A 40 3.89 -5.14 8.18
C GLN A 40 4.76 -5.85 7.13
N LYS A 41 4.24 -6.89 6.46
CA LYS A 41 4.93 -7.63 5.39
C LYS A 41 4.73 -7.00 4.00
N SER A 42 3.92 -5.96 3.94
CA SER A 42 3.56 -5.28 2.71
C SER A 42 4.49 -4.10 2.45
N TYR A 43 4.72 -3.78 1.18
CA TYR A 43 5.30 -2.48 0.84
C TYR A 43 4.36 -1.38 1.33
N LYS A 44 4.91 -0.41 2.07
CA LYS A 44 4.13 0.68 2.65
C LYS A 44 4.96 1.95 2.80
N PHE A 45 4.29 3.08 2.74
CA PHE A 45 4.86 4.39 3.06
C PHE A 45 3.82 5.25 3.74
N SER A 46 4.25 6.31 4.43
CA SER A 46 3.37 7.25 5.09
C SER A 46 3.52 8.65 4.51
N LYS A 47 2.41 9.36 4.34
CA LYS A 47 2.39 10.76 3.89
C LYS A 47 1.36 11.55 4.69
N LYS A 48 1.72 12.77 5.10
CA LYS A 48 0.76 13.73 5.66
C LYS A 48 0.09 14.44 4.49
N CYS A 49 -1.23 14.34 4.39
CA CYS A 49 -2.02 14.94 3.33
C CYS A 49 -3.49 15.05 3.76
N THR A 50 -4.28 15.76 2.96
CA THR A 50 -5.75 15.79 3.12
C THR A 50 -6.39 14.48 2.65
N ILE A 51 -7.65 14.26 2.99
CA ILE A 51 -8.40 13.08 2.51
C ILE A 51 -8.48 13.09 0.97
N GLU A 52 -8.74 14.24 0.37
CA GLU A 52 -8.84 14.40 -1.09
C GLU A 52 -7.53 14.03 -1.80
N GLU A 53 -6.41 14.55 -1.29
CA GLU A 53 -5.08 14.16 -1.78
C GLU A 53 -4.80 12.67 -1.58
N SER A 54 -5.24 12.08 -0.46
CA SER A 54 -5.03 10.65 -0.22
C SER A 54 -5.74 9.78 -1.26
N ILE A 55 -6.93 10.20 -1.70
CA ILE A 55 -7.70 9.53 -2.76
C ILE A 55 -7.00 9.72 -4.11
N ALA A 56 -6.51 10.93 -4.40
CA ALA A 56 -5.76 11.21 -5.62
C ALA A 56 -4.50 10.34 -5.72
N ILE A 57 -3.70 10.28 -4.65
CA ILE A 57 -2.50 9.43 -4.56
C ILE A 57 -2.89 7.97 -4.78
N LEU A 58 -3.95 7.48 -4.15
CA LEU A 58 -4.40 6.09 -4.33
C LEU A 58 -4.75 5.79 -5.80
N LYS A 59 -5.42 6.71 -6.49
CA LYS A 59 -5.76 6.57 -7.92
C LYS A 59 -4.49 6.52 -8.77
N GLU A 60 -3.53 7.41 -8.53
CA GLU A 60 -2.25 7.40 -9.25
C GLU A 60 -1.47 6.10 -9.04
N LEU A 61 -1.43 5.61 -7.79
CA LEU A 61 -0.77 4.35 -7.45
C LEU A 61 -1.40 3.14 -8.15
N LYS A 62 -2.74 3.14 -8.29
CA LYS A 62 -3.46 2.10 -9.04
C LYS A 62 -3.17 2.18 -10.54
N LYS A 63 -3.17 3.37 -11.14
CA LYS A 63 -2.80 3.57 -12.56
C LYS A 63 -1.36 3.11 -12.84
N LYS A 64 -0.42 3.46 -11.96
CA LYS A 64 0.97 2.99 -12.07
C LYS A 64 1.05 1.47 -12.03
N MET A 65 0.22 0.82 -11.20
CA MET A 65 0.16 -0.64 -11.14
C MET A 65 -0.34 -1.28 -12.45
N GLU A 66 -1.27 -0.67 -13.17
CA GLU A 66 -1.74 -1.19 -14.46
C GLU A 66 -0.63 -1.20 -15.51
N ASN A 67 0.32 -0.26 -15.40
CA ASN A 67 1.49 -0.18 -16.26
C ASN A 67 2.71 -0.96 -15.72
N GLU A 68 2.62 -1.51 -14.50
CA GLU A 68 3.69 -2.30 -13.88
C GLU A 68 3.43 -3.79 -14.09
N ASP A 69 4.44 -4.52 -14.56
CA ASP A 69 4.36 -5.97 -14.70
C ASP A 69 4.17 -6.65 -13.32
N LEU A 70 2.99 -7.25 -13.10
CA LEU A 70 2.63 -7.88 -11.83
C LEU A 70 3.59 -9.01 -11.43
N ALA A 71 4.31 -9.62 -12.38
CA ALA A 71 5.23 -10.72 -12.11
C ALA A 71 6.40 -10.31 -11.20
N LYS A 72 6.72 -9.02 -11.14
CA LYS A 72 7.73 -8.49 -10.21
C LYS A 72 7.38 -8.75 -8.75
N TYR A 73 6.10 -8.80 -8.37
CA TYR A 73 5.70 -8.87 -6.96
C TYR A 73 5.37 -10.28 -6.47
N THR A 74 5.09 -11.20 -7.39
CA THR A 74 4.83 -12.62 -7.09
C THR A 74 6.10 -13.41 -6.81
N SER A 75 7.26 -12.91 -7.22
CA SER A 75 8.54 -13.57 -6.99
C SER A 75 9.00 -13.38 -5.54
N LYS A 76 9.29 -14.51 -4.86
CA LYS A 76 9.72 -14.63 -3.44
C LYS A 76 10.88 -13.71 -3.00
N LYS A 77 11.51 -12.96 -3.91
CA LYS A 77 12.70 -12.12 -3.68
C LYS A 77 12.44 -10.77 -3.00
N TYR A 78 11.24 -10.19 -3.08
CA TYR A 78 10.98 -8.86 -2.48
C TYR A 78 10.79 -8.86 -0.96
N HIS A 79 10.82 -10.03 -0.32
CA HIS A 79 10.68 -10.16 1.14
C HIS A 79 11.92 -9.70 1.93
N LEU A 80 13.01 -9.28 1.25
CA LEU A 80 14.33 -9.03 1.85
C LEU A 80 14.81 -7.57 1.86
N THR A 81 14.17 -6.64 1.14
CA THR A 81 14.68 -5.25 1.06
C THR A 81 14.10 -4.27 2.09
N ILE A 82 13.10 -4.65 2.90
CA ILE A 82 12.50 -3.77 3.93
C ILE A 82 13.12 -3.98 5.33
N ARG A 83 14.42 -4.29 5.41
CA ARG A 83 15.14 -4.41 6.70
C ARG A 83 16.30 -3.43 6.90
N LYS A 84 16.57 -2.52 5.97
CA LYS A 84 17.65 -1.52 6.14
C LYS A 84 17.23 -0.12 5.72
N ILE A 85 16.50 0.55 6.59
CA ILE A 85 16.69 1.99 6.81
C ILE A 85 16.81 2.12 8.32
N LYS A 86 18.05 2.15 8.78
CA LYS A 86 18.46 2.39 10.17
C LYS A 86 18.80 3.86 10.26
#